data_AF-A0A254R6E0-F1
#
_entry.id   AF-A0A254R6E0-F1
#
_cell.length_a   1.000
_cell.length_b   1.000
_cell.length_c   1.000
_cell.angle_alpha   90.00
_cell.angle_beta   90.00
_cell.angle_gamma   90.00
#
_symmetry.space_group_name_H-M   'P 1'
#
loop_
_entity.id
_entity.type
_entity.pdbx_description
1 polymer ?
#
loop_
_entity_poly.entity_id
_entity_poly.type
_entity_poly.pdbx_seq_one_letter_code
_entity_poly.pdbx_strand_id
1 'polypeptide(L)'
;MTPTLDMLRRSLEGVYASVLATCDEDGLPNVSMISQVHYLDPDHVALSYQFFNKTRENLLRTRMATVQVADPANFAQHRIELDYLETRTGGPVFETMKAKLAGIASHHGMESVFRLLGADIFRVRSIEPVPGPAMEPCAAANGLLAAVRLACTALEAAADLDDLLETGTACLETQFGIAHSMILMTEDDEDRLFTVASRGYRRSGIGSEVAFGEGVIGVAASEGVPIRICHMTSDYRYGATISETARQAGLIGRSIQVIPFPGLPNPGSQIALPLRSGSRLLGVLFAETEQVMRFDHEVEDALAVIAMHLGARIAQFLRDDADDEEPVEPEARPAEGSVALRFHPHDQSVFLDNDYLIKGVAGAILWRLVREHADTGRTEFTTRELRLDASLRLPAHAENLDARLILLRKRLEERGACLRIEKSGRGRFRLNILCGLSLMEMAD
;
A
#
# COMPACT_ATOMS: atom_id res chain seq x y z
N MET A 1 -3.13 -1.46 -39.48
CA MET A 1 -3.90 -2.00 -38.34
C MET A 1 -4.71 -0.87 -37.75
N THR A 2 -5.97 -1.11 -37.41
CA THR A 2 -6.74 -0.17 -36.58
C THR A 2 -6.14 -0.19 -35.17
N PRO A 3 -5.79 0.97 -34.59
CA PRO A 3 -5.26 1.02 -33.23
C PRO A 3 -6.30 0.49 -32.23
N THR A 4 -5.85 -0.28 -31.24
CA THR A 4 -6.67 -0.72 -30.09
C THR A 4 -6.42 0.20 -28.90
N LEU A 5 -7.33 0.21 -27.93
CA LEU A 5 -7.16 1.05 -26.74
C LEU A 5 -5.95 0.62 -25.89
N ASP A 6 -5.64 -0.69 -25.85
CA ASP A 6 -4.46 -1.21 -25.15
C ASP A 6 -3.15 -0.62 -25.67
N MET A 7 -3.05 -0.38 -26.98
CA MET A 7 -1.90 0.28 -27.58
C MET A 7 -1.76 1.75 -27.15
N LEU A 8 -2.85 2.35 -26.66
CA LEU A 8 -2.90 3.75 -26.26
C LEU A 8 -2.69 3.98 -24.76
N ARG A 9 -2.53 2.94 -23.92
CA ARG A 9 -2.42 3.07 -22.45
C ARG A 9 -1.44 4.17 -22.00
N ARG A 10 -0.29 4.29 -22.67
CA ARG A 10 0.69 5.35 -22.40
C ARG A 10 0.15 6.77 -22.69
N SER A 11 -0.66 6.93 -23.73
CA SER A 11 -1.34 8.20 -24.06
C SER A 11 -2.40 8.57 -23.03
N LEU A 12 -2.87 7.61 -22.23
CA LEU A 12 -3.92 7.78 -21.21
C LEU A 12 -3.35 8.05 -19.81
N GLU A 13 -2.03 8.18 -19.67
CA GLU A 13 -1.38 8.48 -18.39
C GLU A 13 -1.63 9.90 -17.87
N GLY A 14 -2.14 10.80 -18.73
CA GLY A 14 -2.40 12.20 -18.36
C GLY A 14 -1.14 13.06 -18.29
N VAL A 15 -0.07 12.67 -19.00
CA VAL A 15 1.15 13.51 -19.17
C VAL A 15 0.84 14.79 -19.95
N TYR A 16 0.01 14.66 -20.99
CA TYR A 16 -0.52 15.77 -21.76
C TYR A 16 -2.02 15.89 -21.56
N ALA A 17 -2.50 17.13 -21.51
CA ALA A 17 -3.93 17.39 -21.44
C ALA A 17 -4.60 16.87 -22.73
N SER A 18 -5.73 16.19 -22.55
CA SER A 18 -6.52 15.66 -23.65
C SER A 18 -7.58 16.68 -24.07
N VAL A 19 -7.96 16.66 -25.35
CA VAL A 19 -9.00 17.57 -25.87
C VAL A 19 -10.30 16.79 -26.02
N LEU A 20 -11.31 17.16 -25.23
CA LEU A 20 -12.65 16.59 -25.25
C LEU A 20 -13.58 17.47 -26.09
N ALA A 21 -14.26 16.87 -27.07
CA ALA A 21 -15.31 17.49 -27.85
C ALA A 21 -16.64 16.77 -27.61
N THR A 22 -17.71 17.57 -27.54
CA THR A 22 -19.11 17.13 -27.46
C THR A 22 -19.95 18.04 -28.35
N CYS A 23 -21.17 17.64 -28.70
CA CYS A 23 -22.12 18.51 -29.41
C CYS A 23 -23.50 18.46 -28.75
N ASP A 24 -24.29 19.52 -28.94
CA ASP A 24 -25.72 19.48 -28.63
C ASP A 24 -26.54 18.85 -29.78
N GLU A 25 -27.86 18.78 -29.60
CA GLU A 25 -28.79 18.15 -30.55
C GLU A 25 -28.81 18.83 -31.92
N ASP A 26 -28.46 20.13 -31.98
CA ASP A 26 -28.34 20.90 -33.22
C ASP A 26 -26.96 20.76 -33.88
N GLY A 27 -26.03 20.02 -33.25
CA GLY A 27 -24.69 19.76 -33.75
C GLY A 27 -23.67 20.86 -33.45
N LEU A 28 -23.98 21.83 -32.58
CA LEU A 28 -23.02 22.87 -32.20
C LEU A 28 -21.91 22.27 -31.33
N PRO A 29 -20.62 22.36 -31.74
CA PRO A 29 -19.53 21.75 -30.99
C PRO A 29 -19.18 22.55 -29.74
N ASN A 30 -18.84 21.82 -28.69
CA ASN A 30 -18.26 22.32 -27.45
C ASN A 30 -16.95 21.56 -27.18
N VAL A 31 -15.85 22.30 -27.05
CA VAL A 31 -14.50 21.75 -26.87
C VAL A 31 -13.96 22.19 -25.52
N SER A 32 -13.37 21.25 -24.78
CA SER A 32 -12.79 21.46 -23.46
C SER A 32 -11.50 20.68 -23.31
N MET A 33 -10.60 21.17 -22.47
CA MET A 33 -9.35 20.46 -22.16
C MET A 33 -9.52 19.73 -20.83
N ILE A 34 -9.16 18.45 -20.80
CA ILE A 34 -9.25 17.60 -19.62
C ILE A 34 -7.87 17.10 -19.23
N SER A 35 -7.64 16.93 -17.93
CA SER A 35 -6.33 16.51 -17.41
C SER A 35 -6.02 15.04 -17.68
N GLN A 36 -7.04 14.19 -17.77
CA GLN A 36 -6.83 12.75 -17.90
C GLN A 36 -8.01 12.05 -18.58
N VAL A 37 -7.68 11.05 -19.39
CA VAL A 37 -8.57 9.96 -19.81
C VAL A 37 -8.14 8.72 -19.05
N HIS A 38 -9.01 8.13 -18.25
CA HIS A 38 -8.67 6.98 -17.42
C HIS A 38 -8.99 5.67 -18.16
N TYR A 39 -7.98 4.84 -18.39
CA TYR A 39 -8.16 3.50 -18.96
C TYR A 39 -8.87 2.59 -17.95
N LEU A 40 -9.86 1.79 -18.41
CA LEU A 40 -10.56 0.82 -17.56
C LEU A 40 -10.29 -0.62 -18.01
N ASP A 41 -10.51 -0.86 -19.30
CA ASP A 41 -10.38 -2.16 -19.98
C ASP A 41 -10.27 -1.89 -21.49
N PRO A 42 -10.08 -2.90 -22.36
CA PRO A 42 -9.87 -2.70 -23.79
C PRO A 42 -10.99 -1.94 -24.52
N ASP A 43 -12.20 -1.89 -23.96
CA ASP A 43 -13.39 -1.31 -24.58
C ASP A 43 -13.90 -0.06 -23.85
N HIS A 44 -13.34 0.32 -22.70
CA HIS A 44 -13.88 1.40 -21.88
C HIS A 44 -12.83 2.37 -21.33
N VAL A 45 -13.26 3.63 -21.22
CA VAL A 45 -12.53 4.70 -20.53
C VAL A 45 -13.44 5.45 -19.56
N ALA A 46 -12.85 6.11 -18.58
CA ALA A 46 -13.55 7.06 -17.72
C ALA A 46 -12.98 8.48 -17.85
N LEU A 47 -13.87 9.48 -17.86
CA LEU A 47 -13.52 10.90 -17.86
C LEU A 47 -14.00 11.57 -16.57
N SER A 48 -13.26 12.57 -16.09
CA SER A 48 -13.60 13.27 -14.85
C SER A 48 -14.77 14.24 -15.05
N TYR A 49 -15.77 14.15 -14.18
CA TYR A 49 -16.82 15.16 -14.06
C TYR A 49 -16.50 16.12 -12.92
N GLN A 50 -16.18 17.37 -13.24
CA GLN A 50 -15.78 18.40 -12.25
C GLN A 50 -16.57 19.72 -12.40
N PHE A 51 -16.54 20.37 -13.57
CA PHE A 51 -17.16 21.71 -13.77
C PHE A 51 -17.90 21.91 -15.10
N PHE A 52 -17.99 20.86 -15.93
CA PHE A 52 -18.31 21.00 -17.35
C PHE A 52 -19.82 21.09 -17.63
N ASN A 53 -20.47 22.20 -17.29
CA ASN A 53 -21.92 22.34 -17.44
C ASN A 53 -22.41 22.08 -18.89
N LYS A 54 -21.81 22.71 -19.91
CA LYS A 54 -22.21 22.50 -21.32
C LYS A 54 -21.80 21.12 -21.83
N THR A 55 -20.59 20.64 -21.52
CA THR A 55 -20.15 19.28 -21.88
C THR A 55 -21.08 18.23 -21.30
N ARG A 56 -21.46 18.36 -20.03
CA ARG A 56 -22.36 17.42 -19.35
C ARG A 56 -23.77 17.49 -19.89
N GLU A 57 -24.29 18.70 -20.16
CA GLU A 57 -25.59 18.83 -20.82
C GLU A 57 -25.58 18.11 -22.18
N ASN A 58 -24.56 18.36 -23.00
CA ASN A 58 -24.38 17.69 -24.29
C ASN A 58 -24.31 16.16 -24.12
N LEU A 59 -23.46 15.66 -23.22
CA LEU A 59 -23.31 14.23 -22.93
C LEU A 59 -24.62 13.55 -22.53
N LEU A 60 -25.42 14.18 -21.66
CA LEU A 60 -26.67 13.60 -21.18
C LEU A 60 -27.74 13.56 -22.29
N ARG A 61 -27.68 14.48 -23.26
CA ARG A 61 -28.60 14.54 -24.40
C ARG A 61 -28.19 13.63 -25.54
N THR A 62 -26.95 13.75 -26.01
CA THR A 62 -26.47 13.10 -27.24
C THR A 62 -25.80 11.77 -26.97
N ARG A 63 -25.37 11.50 -25.73
CA ARG A 63 -24.61 10.31 -25.33
C ARG A 63 -23.28 10.14 -26.07
N MET A 64 -22.79 11.18 -26.75
CA MET A 64 -21.63 11.10 -27.63
C MET A 64 -20.54 12.06 -27.19
N ALA A 65 -19.30 11.59 -27.26
CA ALA A 65 -18.12 12.41 -27.07
C ALA A 65 -16.99 11.96 -28.00
N THR A 66 -16.01 12.82 -28.14
CA THR A 66 -14.77 12.49 -28.83
C THR A 66 -13.61 13.06 -28.04
N VAL A 67 -12.58 12.26 -27.80
CA VAL A 67 -11.38 12.71 -27.11
C VAL A 67 -10.15 12.51 -27.97
N GLN A 68 -9.28 13.50 -27.99
CA GLN A 68 -7.97 13.41 -28.65
C GLN A 68 -6.88 13.30 -27.58
N VAL A 69 -6.05 12.26 -27.72
CA VAL A 69 -4.95 11.92 -26.82
C VAL A 69 -3.64 11.87 -27.60
N ALA A 70 -2.52 12.02 -26.90
CA ALA A 70 -1.19 12.02 -27.49
C ALA A 70 -0.23 11.13 -26.68
N ASP A 71 0.55 10.32 -27.38
CA ASP A 71 1.59 9.51 -26.76
C ASP A 71 2.76 10.42 -26.32
N PRO A 72 3.11 10.46 -25.02
CA PRO A 72 4.17 11.32 -24.52
C PRO A 72 5.58 10.96 -25.01
N ALA A 73 5.79 9.75 -25.51
CA ALA A 73 7.10 9.30 -25.96
C ALA A 73 7.40 9.65 -27.42
N ASN A 74 6.38 9.70 -28.28
CA ASN A 74 6.57 9.86 -29.72
C ASN A 74 5.63 10.88 -30.38
N PHE A 75 4.76 11.56 -29.60
CA PHE A 75 3.79 12.54 -30.07
C PHE A 75 2.71 12.01 -31.02
N ALA A 76 2.60 10.71 -31.22
CA ALA A 76 1.52 10.13 -32.02
C ALA A 76 0.17 10.47 -31.40
N GLN A 77 -0.73 11.02 -32.21
CA GLN A 77 -2.04 11.46 -31.77
C GLN A 77 -3.12 10.51 -32.24
N HIS A 78 -4.09 10.27 -31.37
CA HIS A 78 -5.24 9.42 -31.66
C HIS A 78 -6.50 10.13 -31.22
N ARG A 79 -7.54 9.98 -32.03
CA ARG A 79 -8.89 10.43 -31.70
C ARG A 79 -9.74 9.21 -31.40
N ILE A 80 -10.46 9.28 -30.29
CA ILE A 80 -11.28 8.20 -29.75
C ILE A 80 -12.72 8.68 -29.72
N GLU A 81 -13.59 8.02 -30.46
CA GLU A 81 -15.03 8.23 -30.38
C GLU A 81 -15.61 7.42 -29.22
N LEU A 82 -16.47 8.07 -28.43
CA LEU A 82 -16.95 7.57 -27.16
C LEU A 82 -18.48 7.62 -27.06
N ASP A 83 -19.08 6.55 -26.56
CA ASP A 83 -20.50 6.48 -26.21
C ASP A 83 -20.65 6.49 -24.68
N TYR A 84 -21.33 7.50 -24.13
CA TYR A 84 -21.55 7.66 -22.69
C TYR A 84 -22.52 6.60 -22.16
N LEU A 85 -22.07 5.88 -21.13
CA LEU A 85 -22.84 4.82 -20.49
C LEU A 85 -23.52 5.33 -19.21
N GLU A 86 -22.72 5.74 -18.23
CA GLU A 86 -23.16 6.09 -16.88
C GLU A 86 -22.19 7.03 -16.17
N THR A 87 -22.62 7.64 -15.06
CA THR A 87 -21.73 8.34 -14.11
C THR A 87 -21.66 7.54 -12.82
N ARG A 88 -20.44 7.22 -12.39
CA ARG A 88 -20.19 6.62 -11.07
C ARG A 88 -19.72 7.70 -10.08
N THR A 89 -20.40 7.82 -8.95
CA THR A 89 -20.06 8.81 -7.90
C THR A 89 -19.39 8.18 -6.68
N GLY A 90 -18.98 6.92 -6.79
CA GLY A 90 -18.32 6.13 -5.75
C GLY A 90 -17.82 4.81 -6.29
N GLY A 91 -17.11 4.05 -5.45
CA GLY A 91 -16.49 2.78 -5.79
C GLY A 91 -15.12 2.93 -6.48
N PRO A 92 -14.53 1.81 -6.92
CA PRO A 92 -13.09 1.75 -7.18
C PRO A 92 -12.61 2.72 -8.25
N VAL A 93 -13.32 2.81 -9.38
CA VAL A 93 -12.97 3.73 -10.48
C VAL A 93 -12.98 5.18 -10.00
N PHE A 94 -14.00 5.55 -9.22
CA PHE A 94 -14.14 6.91 -8.71
C PHE A 94 -13.01 7.26 -7.73
N GLU A 95 -12.70 6.38 -6.79
CA GLU A 95 -11.65 6.62 -5.80
C GLU A 95 -10.25 6.60 -6.43
N THR A 96 -9.99 5.73 -7.43
CA THR A 96 -8.74 5.77 -8.21
C THR A 96 -8.59 7.09 -8.95
N MET A 97 -9.64 7.57 -9.63
CA MET A 97 -9.60 8.85 -10.34
C MET A 97 -9.47 10.02 -9.37
N LYS A 98 -10.12 9.97 -8.21
CA LYS A 98 -10.02 10.98 -7.15
C LYS A 98 -8.61 11.08 -6.59
N ALA A 99 -7.97 9.95 -6.31
CA ALA A 99 -6.57 9.90 -5.87
C ALA A 99 -5.62 10.49 -6.93
N LYS A 100 -5.81 10.14 -8.21
CA LYS A 100 -5.03 10.72 -9.32
C LYS A 100 -5.25 12.24 -9.46
N LEU A 101 -6.49 12.71 -9.37
CA LEU A 101 -6.81 14.14 -9.49
C LEU A 101 -6.28 14.98 -8.32
N ALA A 102 -6.28 14.42 -7.11
CA ALA A 102 -5.71 15.10 -5.94
C ALA A 102 -4.21 15.41 -6.15
N GLY A 103 -3.45 14.48 -6.76
CA GLY A 103 -2.05 14.72 -7.12
C GLY A 103 -1.84 15.83 -8.15
N ILE A 104 -2.78 16.03 -9.07
CA ILE A 104 -2.73 17.12 -10.06
C ILE A 104 -3.05 18.48 -9.40
N ALA A 105 -4.03 18.51 -8.48
CA ALA A 105 -4.49 19.74 -7.83
C ALA A 105 -3.42 20.40 -6.95
N SER A 106 -2.55 19.61 -6.32
CA SER A 106 -1.45 20.10 -5.47
C SER A 106 -0.44 20.97 -6.21
N HIS A 107 -0.30 20.82 -7.54
CA HIS A 107 0.60 21.65 -8.35
C HIS A 107 0.12 23.09 -8.59
N HIS A 108 -1.18 23.34 -8.44
CA HIS A 108 -1.79 24.63 -8.82
C HIS A 108 -2.35 25.42 -7.64
N GLY A 109 -2.27 24.91 -6.40
CA GLY A 109 -2.88 25.56 -5.23
C GLY A 109 -4.40 25.68 -5.34
N MET A 110 -5.04 24.79 -6.12
CA MET A 110 -6.46 24.82 -6.48
C MET A 110 -7.26 23.68 -5.84
N GLU A 111 -6.82 23.17 -4.69
CA GLU A 111 -7.42 22.01 -4.00
C GLU A 111 -8.90 22.20 -3.65
N SER A 112 -9.32 23.42 -3.29
CA SER A 112 -10.73 23.75 -3.02
C SER A 112 -11.59 23.82 -4.28
N VAL A 113 -10.96 23.89 -5.46
CA VAL A 113 -11.63 23.99 -6.75
C VAL A 113 -11.66 22.65 -7.45
N PHE A 114 -10.64 21.78 -7.38
CA PHE A 114 -10.65 20.50 -8.12
C PHE A 114 -11.34 19.35 -7.37
N ARG A 115 -12.67 19.43 -7.20
CA ARG A 115 -13.46 18.32 -6.66
C ARG A 115 -13.97 17.40 -7.77
N LEU A 116 -13.65 16.10 -7.70
CA LEU A 116 -14.30 15.09 -8.53
C LEU A 116 -15.76 14.90 -8.10
N LEU A 117 -16.70 15.19 -8.99
CA LEU A 117 -18.14 15.00 -8.78
C LEU A 117 -18.60 13.62 -9.26
N GLY A 118 -17.91 13.03 -10.24
CA GLY A 118 -18.18 11.69 -10.75
C GLY A 118 -17.16 11.23 -11.79
N ALA A 119 -17.13 9.93 -12.04
CA ALA A 119 -16.42 9.30 -13.14
C ALA A 119 -17.46 8.95 -14.23
N ASP A 120 -17.42 9.66 -15.35
CA ASP A 120 -18.27 9.38 -16.50
C ASP A 120 -17.65 8.23 -17.29
N ILE A 121 -18.36 7.10 -17.41
CA ILE A 121 -17.91 5.87 -18.06
C ILE A 121 -18.36 5.89 -19.53
N PHE A 122 -17.44 5.56 -20.42
CA PHE A 122 -17.66 5.53 -21.86
C PHE A 122 -17.24 4.20 -22.46
N ARG A 123 -18.03 3.71 -23.42
CA ARG A 123 -17.60 2.66 -24.35
C ARG A 123 -16.84 3.31 -25.50
N VAL A 124 -15.71 2.74 -25.86
CA VAL A 124 -14.93 3.12 -27.05
C VAL A 124 -15.64 2.59 -28.28
N ARG A 125 -15.94 3.49 -29.22
CA ARG A 125 -16.61 3.16 -30.48
C ARG A 125 -15.62 2.98 -31.62
N SER A 126 -14.68 3.89 -31.74
CA SER A 126 -13.65 3.86 -32.78
C SER A 126 -12.41 4.61 -32.33
N ILE A 127 -11.27 4.24 -32.90
CA ILE A 127 -9.99 4.90 -32.67
C ILE A 127 -9.37 5.17 -34.04
N GLU A 128 -9.06 6.44 -34.30
CA GLU A 128 -8.39 6.86 -35.53
C GLU A 128 -7.06 7.58 -35.24
N PRO A 129 -5.99 7.32 -36.01
CA PRO A 129 -4.78 8.11 -35.93
C PRO A 129 -5.04 9.51 -36.50
N VAL A 130 -4.57 10.54 -35.80
CA VAL A 130 -4.64 11.93 -36.26
C VAL A 130 -3.33 12.29 -36.96
N PRO A 131 -3.34 12.70 -38.24
CA PRO A 131 -2.13 13.12 -38.94
C PRO A 131 -1.41 14.27 -38.22
N GLY A 132 -0.11 14.12 -38.00
CA GLY A 132 0.70 15.11 -37.30
C GLY A 132 2.17 14.69 -37.17
N PRO A 133 3.02 15.57 -36.64
CA PRO A 133 4.41 15.22 -36.35
C PRO A 133 4.45 14.11 -35.29
N ALA A 134 4.98 12.95 -35.67
CA ALA A 134 5.25 11.84 -34.77
C ALA A 134 6.70 11.40 -34.94
N MET A 135 7.36 11.05 -33.85
CA MET A 135 8.70 10.47 -33.84
C MET A 135 8.62 8.96 -34.02
N GLU A 136 9.71 8.35 -34.51
CA GLU A 136 9.79 6.89 -34.51
C GLU A 136 9.71 6.37 -33.07
N PRO A 137 8.85 5.37 -32.78
CA PRO A 137 8.76 4.78 -31.46
C PRO A 137 10.13 4.23 -31.04
N CYS A 138 10.61 4.65 -29.87
CA CYS A 138 11.76 4.00 -29.27
C CYS A 138 11.36 2.56 -28.88
N ALA A 139 12.21 1.57 -29.18
CA ALA A 139 11.99 0.20 -28.75
C ALA A 139 11.84 0.17 -27.22
N ALA A 140 10.74 -0.40 -26.72
CA ALA A 140 10.47 -0.46 -25.29
C ALA A 140 11.61 -1.20 -24.58
N ALA A 141 12.35 -0.48 -23.75
CA ALA A 141 13.31 -1.09 -22.83
C ALA A 141 12.50 -1.65 -21.65
N ASN A 142 12.46 -2.98 -21.53
CA ASN A 142 12.59 -3.75 -20.28
C ASN A 142 11.85 -5.09 -20.35
N GLY A 143 12.51 -6.17 -19.95
CA GLY A 143 11.92 -7.50 -19.81
C GLY A 143 11.12 -7.65 -18.52
N LEU A 144 10.02 -6.89 -18.36
CA LEU A 144 9.17 -6.94 -17.15
C LEU A 144 8.66 -8.36 -16.88
N LEU A 145 8.30 -9.11 -17.91
CA LEU A 145 7.88 -10.51 -17.76
C LEU A 145 9.00 -11.40 -17.19
N ALA A 146 10.26 -11.15 -17.58
CA ALA A 146 11.39 -11.87 -17.03
C ALA A 146 11.63 -11.50 -15.56
N ALA A 147 11.52 -10.22 -15.21
CA ALA A 147 11.58 -9.75 -13.82
C ALA A 147 10.47 -10.37 -12.96
N VAL A 148 9.23 -10.42 -13.46
CA VAL A 148 8.10 -11.07 -12.80
C VAL A 148 8.39 -12.55 -12.54
N ARG A 149 8.83 -13.28 -13.57
CA ARG A 149 9.16 -14.71 -13.42
C ARG A 149 10.25 -14.95 -12.38
N LEU A 150 11.31 -14.14 -12.37
CA LEU A 150 12.40 -14.25 -11.41
C LEU A 150 11.93 -13.96 -9.99
N ALA A 151 11.13 -12.91 -9.80
CA ALA A 151 10.57 -12.55 -8.52
C ALA A 151 9.61 -13.62 -7.98
N CYS A 152 8.69 -14.14 -8.79
CA CYS A 152 7.82 -15.25 -8.37
C CYS A 152 8.62 -16.51 -8.00
N THR A 153 9.68 -16.81 -8.75
CA THR A 153 10.56 -17.96 -8.43
C THR A 153 11.23 -17.80 -7.06
N ALA A 154 11.67 -16.59 -6.72
CA ALA A 154 12.26 -16.28 -5.42
C ALA A 154 11.22 -16.36 -4.29
N LEU A 155 10.01 -15.83 -4.51
CA LEU A 155 8.91 -15.87 -3.54
C LEU A 155 8.43 -17.30 -3.23
N GLU A 156 8.51 -18.20 -4.21
CA GLU A 156 8.21 -19.63 -3.99
C GLU A 156 9.25 -20.32 -3.08
N ALA A 157 10.50 -19.88 -3.14
CA ALA A 157 11.58 -20.46 -2.34
C ALA A 157 11.58 -19.98 -0.88
N ALA A 158 10.73 -19.00 -0.52
CA ALA A 158 10.66 -18.46 0.82
C ALA A 158 10.28 -19.54 1.85
N ALA A 159 11.03 -19.62 2.95
CA ALA A 159 10.87 -20.66 3.97
C ALA A 159 9.71 -20.38 4.93
N ASP A 160 9.41 -19.10 5.16
CA ASP A 160 8.35 -18.65 6.05
C ASP A 160 7.82 -17.26 5.64
N LEU A 161 6.84 -16.76 6.40
CA LEU A 161 6.23 -15.45 6.13
C LEU A 161 7.23 -14.29 6.20
N ASP A 162 8.21 -14.34 7.09
CA ASP A 162 9.16 -13.24 7.23
C ASP A 162 10.13 -13.19 6.06
N ASP A 163 10.70 -14.35 5.71
CA ASP A 163 11.55 -14.53 4.53
C ASP A 163 10.78 -14.15 3.25
N LEU A 164 9.49 -14.49 3.17
CA LEU A 164 8.63 -14.09 2.04
C LEU A 164 8.49 -12.57 1.92
N LEU A 165 8.23 -11.87 3.02
CA LEU A 165 8.08 -10.41 3.04
C LEU A 165 9.41 -9.70 2.70
N GLU A 166 10.52 -10.19 3.25
CA GLU A 166 11.86 -9.65 2.95
C GLU A 166 12.25 -9.90 1.49
N THR A 167 12.04 -11.12 1.00
CA THR A 167 12.27 -11.51 -0.40
C THR A 167 11.41 -10.68 -1.35
N GLY A 168 10.14 -10.41 -1.00
CA GLY A 168 9.25 -9.56 -1.79
C GLY A 168 9.82 -8.16 -2.01
N THR A 169 10.18 -7.45 -0.93
CA THR A 169 10.80 -6.11 -1.06
C THR A 169 12.16 -6.17 -1.78
N ALA A 170 12.98 -7.20 -1.53
CA ALA A 170 14.27 -7.38 -2.20
C ALA A 170 14.13 -7.63 -3.72
N CYS A 171 13.08 -8.34 -4.14
CA CYS A 171 12.79 -8.55 -5.56
C CYS A 171 12.39 -7.25 -6.26
N LEU A 172 11.64 -6.36 -5.60
CA LEU A 172 11.32 -5.04 -6.15
C LEU A 172 12.59 -4.24 -6.42
N GLU A 173 13.56 -4.26 -5.51
CA GLU A 173 14.86 -3.60 -5.69
C GLU A 173 15.67 -4.26 -6.82
N THR A 174 15.89 -5.58 -6.73
CA THR A 174 16.85 -6.29 -7.60
C THR A 174 16.32 -6.59 -9.00
N GLN A 175 15.02 -6.87 -9.17
CA GLN A 175 14.43 -7.26 -10.45
C GLN A 175 13.76 -6.09 -11.16
N PHE A 176 13.22 -5.12 -10.42
CA PHE A 176 12.49 -3.97 -10.98
C PHE A 176 13.23 -2.64 -10.81
N GLY A 177 14.34 -2.59 -10.08
CA GLY A 177 15.07 -1.35 -9.79
C GLY A 177 14.26 -0.37 -8.94
N ILE A 178 13.34 -0.88 -8.11
CA ILE A 178 12.49 -0.08 -7.22
C ILE A 178 13.13 -0.08 -5.83
N ALA A 179 13.89 0.97 -5.52
CA ALA A 179 14.67 1.04 -4.29
C ALA A 179 13.81 1.19 -3.02
N HIS A 180 12.68 1.90 -3.11
CA HIS A 180 11.85 2.22 -1.95
C HIS A 180 10.53 1.45 -2.01
N SER A 181 10.38 0.49 -1.11
CA SER A 181 9.17 -0.32 -1.02
C SER A 181 8.91 -0.78 0.41
N MET A 182 7.63 -1.01 0.72
CA MET A 182 7.19 -1.53 2.00
C MET A 182 5.98 -2.44 1.81
N ILE A 183 5.79 -3.35 2.76
CA ILE A 183 4.61 -4.19 2.85
C ILE A 183 3.93 -3.88 4.17
N LEU A 184 2.63 -3.59 4.10
CA LEU A 184 1.78 -3.40 5.25
C LEU A 184 0.78 -4.54 5.34
N MET A 185 0.45 -4.97 6.55
CA MET A 185 -0.52 -6.02 6.83
C MET A 185 -1.72 -5.44 7.55
N THR A 186 -2.89 -6.03 7.31
CA THR A 186 -4.14 -5.65 8.00
C THR A 186 -4.05 -5.90 9.50
N GLU A 187 -4.56 -4.96 10.27
CA GLU A 187 -4.88 -5.16 11.68
C GLU A 187 -6.33 -5.65 11.78
N ASP A 188 -6.51 -6.76 12.48
CA ASP A 188 -7.85 -7.32 12.69
C ASP A 188 -8.71 -6.32 13.50
N ASP A 189 -9.97 -6.15 13.09
CA ASP A 189 -11.01 -5.34 13.76
C ASP A 189 -10.83 -3.80 13.77
N GLU A 190 -9.78 -3.23 13.17
CA GLU A 190 -9.52 -1.77 13.26
C GLU A 190 -9.47 -0.97 11.93
N ASP A 191 -9.81 -1.53 10.76
CA ASP A 191 -9.70 -0.85 9.45
C ASP A 191 -8.35 -0.10 9.30
N ARG A 192 -7.28 -0.79 9.72
CA ARG A 192 -5.91 -0.27 9.81
C ARG A 192 -4.92 -1.25 9.20
N LEU A 193 -3.80 -0.69 8.77
CA LEU A 193 -2.64 -1.41 8.28
C LEU A 193 -1.43 -1.05 9.13
N PHE A 194 -0.52 -2.00 9.34
CA PHE A 194 0.78 -1.74 9.96
C PHE A 194 1.93 -2.24 9.09
N THR A 195 3.02 -1.47 9.03
CA THR A 195 4.21 -1.82 8.24
C THR A 195 4.96 -3.00 8.85
N VAL A 196 5.17 -4.07 8.08
CA VAL A 196 5.89 -5.30 8.49
C VAL A 196 7.22 -5.51 7.77
N ALA A 197 7.38 -4.92 6.58
CA ALA A 197 8.63 -4.94 5.84
C ALA A 197 8.83 -3.58 5.17
N SER A 198 10.07 -3.11 5.13
CA SER A 198 10.44 -1.81 4.61
C SER A 198 11.85 -1.85 4.06
N ARG A 199 12.09 -1.22 2.91
CA ARG A 199 13.36 -1.25 2.20
C ARG A 199 13.67 0.08 1.53
N GLY A 200 14.94 0.48 1.57
CA GLY A 200 15.48 1.67 0.91
C GLY A 200 15.29 2.98 1.66
N TYR A 201 14.43 3.03 2.68
CA TYR A 201 14.16 4.26 3.43
C TYR A 201 15.24 4.58 4.47
N ARG A 202 15.39 5.87 4.79
CA ARG A 202 16.33 6.36 5.83
C ARG A 202 16.04 5.79 7.21
N ARG A 203 14.76 5.53 7.50
CA ARG A 203 14.28 4.85 8.70
C ARG A 203 13.38 3.72 8.21
N SER A 204 13.41 2.59 8.88
CA SER A 204 12.58 1.44 8.52
C SER A 204 11.09 1.78 8.61
N GLY A 205 10.64 2.38 9.71
CA GLY A 205 9.21 2.71 9.88
C GLY A 205 8.32 1.47 10.09
N ILE A 206 8.91 0.30 10.37
CA ILE A 206 8.18 -0.89 10.82
C ILE A 206 7.31 -0.53 12.03
N GLY A 207 6.04 -0.94 11.97
CA GLY A 207 5.02 -0.58 12.96
C GLY A 207 4.36 0.79 12.77
N SER A 208 4.72 1.55 11.73
CA SER A 208 3.90 2.69 11.32
C SER A 208 2.53 2.20 10.84
N GLU A 209 1.49 2.98 11.17
CA GLU A 209 0.10 2.64 10.90
C GLU A 209 -0.47 3.52 9.79
N VAL A 210 -1.38 2.96 8.98
CA VAL A 210 -2.16 3.67 7.97
C VAL A 210 -3.61 3.23 8.08
N ALA A 211 -4.55 4.17 8.19
CA ALA A 211 -5.97 3.86 8.22
C ALA A 211 -6.50 3.53 6.81
N PHE A 212 -7.60 2.79 6.72
CA PHE A 212 -8.29 2.60 5.45
C PHE A 212 -8.83 3.95 4.94
N GLY A 213 -8.79 4.15 3.62
CA GLY A 213 -9.13 5.42 2.97
C GLY A 213 -8.08 6.53 3.10
N GLU A 214 -7.01 6.34 3.88
CA GLU A 214 -5.94 7.33 4.07
C GLU A 214 -4.81 7.18 3.04
N GLY A 215 -4.61 8.22 2.23
CA GLY A 215 -3.54 8.23 1.22
C GLY A 215 -3.71 7.12 0.17
N VAL A 216 -2.67 6.88 -0.63
CA VAL A 216 -2.76 5.86 -1.70
C VAL A 216 -2.85 4.45 -1.14
N ILE A 217 -2.20 4.21 0.00
CA ILE A 217 -2.17 2.92 0.69
C ILE A 217 -3.55 2.58 1.25
N GLY A 218 -4.15 3.49 2.02
CA GLY A 218 -5.45 3.27 2.65
C GLY A 218 -6.59 3.20 1.62
N VAL A 219 -6.54 3.99 0.55
CA VAL A 219 -7.53 3.89 -0.54
C VAL A 219 -7.41 2.54 -1.27
N ALA A 220 -6.19 2.08 -1.56
CA ALA A 220 -5.99 0.77 -2.18
C ALA A 220 -6.52 -0.38 -1.31
N ALA A 221 -6.37 -0.27 0.02
CA ALA A 221 -6.95 -1.20 0.97
C ALA A 221 -8.48 -1.16 0.99
N SER A 222 -9.07 0.04 1.13
CA SER A 222 -10.53 0.23 1.20
C SER A 222 -11.24 -0.27 -0.05
N GLU A 223 -10.72 0.08 -1.23
CA GLU A 223 -11.38 -0.23 -2.51
C GLU A 223 -10.95 -1.59 -3.07
N GLY A 224 -9.87 -2.18 -2.57
CA GLY A 224 -9.35 -3.45 -3.03
C GLY A 224 -8.85 -3.44 -4.48
N VAL A 225 -8.43 -2.26 -4.97
CA VAL A 225 -7.85 -2.06 -6.30
C VAL A 225 -6.49 -1.33 -6.22
N PRO A 226 -5.62 -1.48 -7.24
CA PRO A 226 -4.40 -0.68 -7.34
C PRO A 226 -4.68 0.83 -7.36
N ILE A 227 -3.87 1.59 -6.64
CA ILE A 227 -3.84 3.05 -6.71
C ILE A 227 -2.44 3.48 -7.17
N ARG A 228 -2.39 4.22 -8.28
CA ARG A 228 -1.14 4.64 -8.93
C ARG A 228 -1.16 6.12 -9.25
N ILE A 229 -0.09 6.81 -8.88
CA ILE A 229 0.14 8.23 -9.17
C ILE A 229 1.48 8.37 -9.87
N CYS A 230 1.49 9.01 -11.05
CA CYS A 230 2.65 9.06 -11.94
C CYS A 230 3.40 10.39 -11.92
N HIS A 231 2.98 11.34 -11.09
CA HIS A 231 3.56 12.68 -10.99
C HIS A 231 3.61 13.12 -9.53
N MET A 232 4.32 14.22 -9.29
CA MET A 232 4.68 14.69 -7.95
C MET A 232 3.44 14.99 -7.10
N THR A 233 3.41 14.46 -5.88
CA THR A 233 2.36 14.72 -4.89
C THR A 233 2.97 15.42 -3.68
N SER A 234 2.80 16.73 -3.55
CA SER A 234 3.19 17.43 -2.32
C SER A 234 2.18 17.18 -1.19
N ASP A 235 0.89 17.05 -1.50
CA ASP A 235 -0.18 17.09 -0.47
C ASP A 235 -0.86 15.74 -0.20
N TYR A 236 -0.64 14.72 -1.04
CA TYR A 236 -1.17 13.37 -0.80
C TYR A 236 -0.29 12.52 0.15
N ARG A 237 0.39 13.16 1.10
CA ARG A 237 1.18 12.52 2.18
C ARG A 237 0.30 12.08 3.36
N TYR A 238 -0.92 11.63 3.10
CA TYR A 238 -1.96 11.63 4.14
C TYR A 238 -1.64 10.76 5.36
N GLY A 239 -0.74 9.77 5.27
CA GLY A 239 -0.31 8.93 6.40
C GLY A 239 0.44 9.65 7.55
N ALA A 240 0.67 10.97 7.46
CA ALA A 240 1.24 11.76 8.56
C ALA A 240 0.25 12.78 9.17
N THR A 241 -0.78 13.19 8.44
CA THR A 241 -1.53 14.42 8.79
C THR A 241 -2.61 14.21 9.84
N ILE A 242 -3.22 13.03 9.96
CA ILE A 242 -4.23 12.82 11.02
C ILE A 242 -3.59 12.87 12.41
N SER A 243 -2.37 12.31 12.57
CA SER A 243 -1.62 12.39 13.82
C SER A 243 -1.14 13.82 14.11
N GLU A 244 -0.62 14.53 13.10
CA GLU A 244 -0.05 15.87 13.26
C GLU A 244 -1.14 16.94 13.49
N THR A 245 -2.26 16.90 12.76
CA THR A 245 -3.34 17.90 12.86
C THR A 245 -4.17 17.71 14.14
N ALA A 246 -4.43 16.47 14.58
CA ALA A 246 -5.09 16.23 15.87
C ALA A 246 -4.19 16.62 17.07
N ARG A 247 -2.87 16.47 16.91
CA ARG A 247 -1.84 16.92 17.86
C ARG A 247 -1.70 18.45 17.89
N GLN A 248 -1.81 19.13 16.74
CA GLN A 248 -1.82 20.60 16.66
C GLN A 248 -3.11 21.23 17.17
N ALA A 249 -4.25 20.53 17.04
CA ALA A 249 -5.54 21.00 17.54
C ALA A 249 -5.78 20.75 19.04
N GLY A 250 -4.85 20.11 19.75
CA GLY A 250 -4.96 19.86 21.20
C GLY A 250 -6.13 18.96 21.61
N LEU A 251 -6.72 18.22 20.66
CA LEU A 251 -7.94 17.41 20.85
C LEU A 251 -7.65 16.01 21.40
N ILE A 252 -6.38 15.59 21.48
CA ILE A 252 -5.95 14.30 22.03
C ILE A 252 -5.17 14.55 23.33
N GLY A 253 -5.81 14.23 24.47
CA GLY A 253 -5.14 14.14 25.76
C GLY A 253 -4.28 12.88 25.84
N ARG A 254 -3.02 13.05 26.29
CA ARG A 254 -1.93 12.07 26.41
C ARG A 254 -1.38 11.55 25.06
N SER A 255 -0.04 11.52 25.00
CA SER A 255 0.76 11.32 23.81
C SER A 255 0.55 9.93 23.20
N ILE A 256 -0.16 9.84 22.08
CA ILE A 256 -0.02 8.70 21.19
C ILE A 256 1.36 8.84 20.54
N GLN A 257 2.36 8.09 21.03
CA GLN A 257 3.66 8.01 20.37
C GLN A 257 3.51 7.16 19.12
N VAL A 258 3.34 7.81 17.96
CA VAL A 258 3.18 7.16 16.66
C VAL A 258 4.55 6.91 16.04
N ILE A 259 4.77 5.70 15.50
CA ILE A 259 5.97 5.39 14.72
C ILE A 259 5.85 6.16 13.40
N PRO A 260 6.82 7.05 13.07
CA PRO A 260 6.72 7.89 11.89
C PRO A 260 6.76 7.05 10.62
N PHE A 261 5.86 7.36 9.69
CA PHE A 261 5.83 6.73 8.37
C PHE A 261 7.14 7.06 7.60
N PRO A 262 7.81 6.07 6.99
CA PRO A 262 9.17 6.22 6.48
C PRO A 262 9.26 6.82 5.06
N GLY A 263 8.15 7.26 4.48
CA GLY A 263 8.05 7.65 3.07
C GLY A 263 8.99 8.79 2.62
N LEU A 264 9.23 8.85 1.31
CA LEU A 264 10.04 9.87 0.67
C LEU A 264 9.46 11.27 0.91
N PRO A 265 10.32 12.31 1.06
CA PRO A 265 9.85 13.67 1.26
C PRO A 265 9.14 14.24 0.02
N ASN A 266 9.61 13.88 -1.17
CA ASN A 266 9.12 14.38 -2.46
C ASN A 266 9.05 13.24 -3.50
N PRO A 267 8.11 12.29 -3.37
CA PRO A 267 7.94 11.24 -4.36
C PRO A 267 7.48 11.83 -5.70
N GLY A 268 8.14 11.44 -6.79
CA GLY A 268 7.76 11.77 -8.16
C GLY A 268 6.72 10.80 -8.73
N SER A 269 6.64 9.58 -8.22
CA SER A 269 5.53 8.65 -8.47
C SER A 269 5.39 7.62 -7.35
N GLN A 270 4.18 7.07 -7.21
CA GLN A 270 3.79 6.13 -6.16
C GLN A 270 2.84 5.07 -6.71
N ILE A 271 2.89 3.86 -6.14
CA ILE A 271 1.96 2.77 -6.43
C ILE A 271 1.65 1.98 -5.15
N ALA A 272 0.36 1.72 -4.92
CA ALA A 272 -0.15 0.87 -3.84
C ALA A 272 -0.98 -0.25 -4.45
N LEU A 273 -0.65 -1.50 -4.08
CA LEU A 273 -1.23 -2.72 -4.63
C LEU A 273 -1.80 -3.57 -3.50
N PRO A 274 -3.11 -3.87 -3.50
CA PRO A 274 -3.71 -4.70 -2.47
C PRO A 274 -3.21 -6.15 -2.57
N LEU A 275 -2.82 -6.73 -1.44
CA LEU A 275 -2.44 -8.13 -1.29
C LEU A 275 -3.70 -8.90 -0.87
N ARG A 276 -4.23 -9.75 -1.75
CA ARG A 276 -5.52 -10.40 -1.55
C ARG A 276 -5.44 -11.92 -1.63
N SER A 277 -6.36 -12.59 -0.95
CA SER A 277 -6.67 -14.00 -1.14
C SER A 277 -8.18 -14.16 -1.30
N GLY A 278 -8.63 -14.39 -2.53
CA GLY A 278 -10.05 -14.30 -2.88
C GLY A 278 -10.59 -12.89 -2.64
N SER A 279 -11.72 -12.77 -1.94
CA SER A 279 -12.31 -11.48 -1.59
C SER A 279 -11.57 -10.74 -0.47
N ARG A 280 -10.77 -11.45 0.33
CA ARG A 280 -10.12 -10.94 1.54
C ARG A 280 -8.88 -10.11 1.23
N LEU A 281 -8.77 -8.95 1.86
CA LEU A 281 -7.54 -8.16 1.92
C LEU A 281 -6.65 -8.68 3.06
N LEU A 282 -5.38 -8.91 2.77
CA LEU A 282 -4.36 -9.32 3.74
C LEU A 282 -3.42 -8.16 4.10
N GLY A 283 -3.17 -7.27 3.12
CA GLY A 283 -2.23 -6.18 3.26
C GLY A 283 -2.12 -5.34 1.99
N VAL A 284 -1.11 -4.48 1.92
CA VAL A 284 -0.80 -3.63 0.77
C VAL A 284 0.70 -3.66 0.51
N LEU A 285 1.10 -3.88 -0.74
CA LEU A 285 2.44 -3.62 -1.24
C LEU A 285 2.49 -2.17 -1.73
N PHE A 286 3.39 -1.38 -1.16
CA PHE A 286 3.59 0.01 -1.53
C PHE A 286 5.00 0.24 -2.06
N ALA A 287 5.11 1.04 -3.12
CA ALA A 287 6.38 1.47 -3.68
C ALA A 287 6.32 2.94 -4.12
N GLU A 288 7.44 3.62 -3.98
CA GLU A 288 7.58 5.00 -4.43
C GLU A 288 8.98 5.30 -4.96
N THR A 289 9.10 6.44 -5.65
CA THR A 289 10.35 6.89 -6.25
C THR A 289 10.31 8.39 -6.49
N GLU A 290 11.48 9.04 -6.48
CA GLU A 290 11.61 10.45 -6.85
C GLU A 290 11.42 10.68 -8.37
N GLN A 291 11.49 9.61 -9.18
CA GLN A 291 11.26 9.70 -10.62
C GLN A 291 9.77 9.85 -10.91
N VAL A 292 9.44 10.85 -11.73
CA VAL A 292 8.10 10.96 -12.34
C VAL A 292 7.90 9.84 -13.35
N MET A 293 6.66 9.41 -13.52
CA MET A 293 6.25 8.43 -14.53
C MET A 293 6.93 7.07 -14.44
N ARG A 294 7.52 6.71 -13.28
CA ARG A 294 8.21 5.42 -13.12
C ARG A 294 7.24 4.24 -13.10
N PHE A 295 6.07 4.45 -12.50
CA PHE A 295 4.98 3.48 -12.46
C PHE A 295 3.97 3.83 -13.54
N ASP A 296 4.18 3.29 -14.74
CA ASP A 296 3.19 3.31 -15.82
C ASP A 296 2.30 2.06 -15.75
N HIS A 297 1.37 1.96 -16.69
CA HIS A 297 0.49 0.81 -16.86
C HIS A 297 1.22 -0.55 -16.99
N GLU A 298 2.37 -0.62 -17.64
CA GLU A 298 3.11 -1.88 -17.81
C GLU A 298 3.75 -2.33 -16.50
N VAL A 299 4.31 -1.37 -15.74
CA VAL A 299 4.84 -1.62 -14.41
C VAL A 299 3.72 -1.96 -13.42
N GLU A 300 2.56 -1.31 -13.52
CA GLU A 300 1.37 -1.64 -12.71
C GLU A 300 0.97 -3.10 -12.90
N ASP A 301 0.81 -3.57 -14.14
CA ASP A 301 0.41 -4.95 -14.42
C ASP A 301 1.45 -5.95 -13.89
N ALA A 302 2.73 -5.67 -14.11
CA ALA A 302 3.81 -6.53 -13.65
C ALA A 302 3.82 -6.65 -12.11
N LEU A 303 3.69 -5.52 -11.40
CA LEU A 303 3.66 -5.52 -9.94
C LEU A 303 2.34 -6.06 -9.39
N ALA A 304 1.22 -5.92 -10.10
CA ALA A 304 -0.06 -6.53 -9.73
C ALA A 304 0.04 -8.06 -9.73
N VAL A 305 0.75 -8.66 -10.69
CA VAL A 305 1.04 -10.11 -10.68
C VAL A 305 1.85 -10.51 -9.46
N ILE A 306 2.85 -9.71 -9.08
CA ILE A 306 3.65 -9.95 -7.87
C ILE A 306 2.79 -9.82 -6.61
N ALA A 307 1.94 -8.80 -6.53
CA ALA A 307 1.02 -8.59 -5.41
C ALA A 307 0.01 -9.74 -5.25
N MET A 308 -0.54 -10.25 -6.36
CA MET A 308 -1.41 -11.43 -6.36
C MET A 308 -0.68 -12.68 -5.86
N HIS A 309 0.54 -12.91 -6.35
CA HIS A 309 1.34 -14.06 -5.95
C HIS A 309 1.76 -13.99 -4.47
N LEU A 310 2.23 -12.83 -4.03
CA LEU A 310 2.60 -12.56 -2.64
C LEU A 310 1.38 -12.73 -1.72
N GLY A 311 0.21 -12.19 -2.08
CA GLY A 311 -1.03 -12.37 -1.33
C GLY A 311 -1.44 -13.84 -1.18
N ALA A 312 -1.30 -14.64 -2.24
CA ALA A 312 -1.56 -16.07 -2.19
C ALA A 312 -0.60 -16.82 -1.24
N ARG A 313 0.70 -16.50 -1.29
CA ARG A 313 1.73 -17.10 -0.43
C ARG A 313 1.59 -16.70 1.03
N ILE A 314 1.28 -15.42 1.31
CA ILE A 314 0.94 -14.95 2.67
C ILE A 314 -0.22 -15.78 3.21
N ALA A 315 -1.33 -15.90 2.45
CA ALA A 315 -2.49 -16.67 2.88
C ALA A 315 -2.18 -18.14 3.19
N GLN A 316 -1.22 -18.74 2.47
CA GLN A 316 -0.78 -20.10 2.72
C GLN A 316 -0.01 -20.20 4.04
N PHE A 317 0.97 -19.32 4.29
CA PHE A 317 1.71 -19.34 5.55
C PHE A 317 0.83 -19.11 6.77
N LEU A 318 -0.18 -18.25 6.65
CA LEU A 318 -1.15 -18.02 7.73
C LEU A 318 -2.03 -19.25 8.03
N ARG A 319 -2.15 -20.22 7.10
CA ARG A 319 -2.92 -21.47 7.29
C ARG A 319 -2.08 -22.64 7.79
N ASP A 320 -0.86 -22.79 7.32
CA ASP A 320 -0.10 -24.05 7.43
C ASP A 320 0.64 -24.25 8.78
N ASP A 321 0.40 -23.43 9.82
CA ASP A 321 1.18 -23.42 11.07
C ASP A 321 0.77 -24.47 12.14
N ALA A 322 0.54 -25.71 11.71
CA ALA A 322 0.30 -26.85 12.59
C ALA A 322 1.12 -28.07 12.14
N ASP A 323 2.30 -28.29 12.76
CA ASP A 323 2.86 -29.60 13.16
C ASP A 323 4.33 -29.47 13.66
N ASP A 324 4.70 -30.36 14.59
CA ASP A 324 5.87 -30.30 15.48
C ASP A 324 7.14 -30.98 14.93
N GLU A 325 8.31 -30.38 15.18
CA GLU A 325 9.63 -31.07 15.28
C GLU A 325 10.48 -30.49 16.43
N GLU A 326 11.37 -31.32 16.99
CA GLU A 326 12.13 -31.09 18.24
C GLU A 326 13.35 -30.15 18.11
N PRO A 327 13.75 -29.42 19.17
CA PRO A 327 14.76 -28.36 19.11
C PRO A 327 16.21 -28.84 19.30
N VAL A 328 17.14 -27.99 18.84
CA VAL A 328 18.58 -28.00 19.19
C VAL A 328 18.84 -26.86 20.21
N GLU A 329 19.50 -27.17 21.32
CA GLU A 329 19.90 -26.22 22.37
C GLU A 329 21.19 -25.46 22.02
N PRO A 330 21.21 -24.13 22.23
CA PRO A 330 22.44 -23.43 22.58
C PRO A 330 22.34 -22.64 23.89
N GLU A 331 23.49 -22.54 24.57
CA GLU A 331 23.68 -21.98 25.91
C GLU A 331 23.41 -20.45 26.02
N ALA A 332 22.72 -20.06 27.09
CA ALA A 332 22.53 -18.67 27.48
C ALA A 332 23.83 -18.05 28.06
N ARG A 333 24.19 -16.84 27.61
CA ARG A 333 25.27 -16.04 28.20
C ARG A 333 24.75 -15.13 29.31
N PRO A 334 25.58 -14.76 30.31
CA PRO A 334 25.14 -13.94 31.43
C PRO A 334 24.88 -12.48 31.02
N ALA A 335 23.89 -11.88 31.67
CA ALA A 335 23.40 -10.53 31.45
C ALA A 335 24.31 -9.43 32.03
N GLU A 336 24.58 -8.36 31.25
CA GLU A 336 25.10 -7.08 31.75
C GLU A 336 24.00 -6.00 31.66
N GLY A 337 23.64 -5.40 32.79
CA GLY A 337 22.65 -4.31 32.89
C GLY A 337 21.22 -4.74 33.22
N SER A 338 20.38 -3.78 33.64
CA SER A 338 18.96 -4.00 33.93
C SER A 338 18.08 -2.97 33.21
N VAL A 339 16.95 -3.40 32.66
CA VAL A 339 15.98 -2.57 31.93
C VAL A 339 14.59 -2.70 32.58
N ALA A 340 13.90 -1.57 32.73
CA ALA A 340 12.51 -1.55 33.20
C ALA A 340 11.55 -1.73 32.02
N LEU A 341 10.78 -2.82 32.00
CA LEU A 341 9.74 -3.04 31.01
C LEU A 341 8.40 -2.57 31.57
N ARG A 342 7.88 -1.48 31.00
CA ARG A 342 6.62 -0.86 31.43
C ARG A 342 5.50 -1.21 30.48
N PHE A 343 4.39 -1.68 31.02
CA PHE A 343 3.20 -2.04 30.26
C PHE A 343 2.01 -1.19 30.69
N HIS A 344 1.31 -0.61 29.72
CA HIS A 344 0.07 0.13 29.94
C HIS A 344 -1.13 -0.72 29.47
N PRO A 345 -1.97 -1.21 30.38
CA PRO A 345 -3.06 -2.13 30.03
C PRO A 345 -4.13 -1.54 29.12
N HIS A 346 -4.34 -0.21 29.14
CA HIS A 346 -5.39 0.48 28.39
C HIS A 346 -5.23 0.34 26.87
N ASP A 347 -4.04 0.61 26.34
CA ASP A 347 -3.72 0.55 24.91
C ASP A 347 -2.69 -0.55 24.58
N GLN A 348 -2.36 -1.37 25.57
CA GLN A 348 -1.37 -2.44 25.50
C GLN A 348 0.02 -1.94 25.05
N SER A 349 0.35 -0.68 25.34
CA SER A 349 1.65 -0.10 25.00
C SER A 349 2.76 -0.62 25.92
N VAL A 350 3.92 -0.89 25.31
CA VAL A 350 5.12 -1.36 25.98
C VAL A 350 6.25 -0.36 25.76
N PHE A 351 6.94 -0.04 26.86
CA PHE A 351 8.12 0.80 26.88
C PHE A 351 9.30 0.01 27.48
N LEU A 352 10.47 0.21 26.91
CA LEU A 352 11.75 -0.17 27.53
C LEU A 352 12.32 1.09 28.17
N ASP A 353 12.41 1.08 29.49
CA ASP A 353 12.63 2.23 30.36
C ASP A 353 11.61 3.35 30.12
N ASN A 354 11.95 4.34 29.30
CA ASN A 354 11.07 5.45 28.90
C ASN A 354 10.84 5.49 27.38
N ASP A 355 11.43 4.57 26.62
CA ASP A 355 11.38 4.56 25.17
C ASP A 355 10.25 3.65 24.66
N TYR A 356 9.38 4.22 23.84
CA TYR A 356 8.26 3.49 23.24
C TYR A 356 8.75 2.38 22.30
N LEU A 357 8.31 1.15 22.55
CA LEU A 357 8.62 -0.01 21.73
C LEU A 357 7.50 -0.29 20.73
N ILE A 358 6.31 -0.57 21.25
CA ILE A 358 5.17 -1.11 20.49
C ILE A 358 3.86 -0.94 21.30
N LYS A 359 2.70 -1.11 20.67
CA LYS A 359 1.38 -1.11 21.33
C LYS A 359 0.47 -2.22 20.78
N GLY A 360 -0.75 -2.29 21.31
CA GLY A 360 -1.77 -3.24 20.86
C GLY A 360 -1.37 -4.69 21.14
N VAL A 361 -1.91 -5.60 20.32
CA VAL A 361 -1.76 -7.04 20.52
C VAL A 361 -0.29 -7.47 20.58
N ALA A 362 0.59 -6.88 19.78
CA ALA A 362 2.02 -7.20 19.81
C ALA A 362 2.68 -6.80 21.15
N GLY A 363 2.25 -5.70 21.76
CA GLY A 363 2.66 -5.31 23.12
C GLY A 363 2.11 -6.25 24.18
N ALA A 364 0.85 -6.66 24.07
CA ALA A 364 0.24 -7.65 24.97
C ALA A 364 0.95 -9.01 24.91
N ILE A 365 1.33 -9.46 23.71
CA ILE A 365 2.13 -10.68 23.51
C ILE A 365 3.46 -10.56 24.26
N LEU A 366 4.22 -9.48 24.06
CA LEU A 366 5.49 -9.29 24.75
C LEU A 366 5.34 -9.32 26.27
N TRP A 367 4.35 -8.59 26.79
CA TRP A 367 4.08 -8.54 28.24
C TRP A 367 3.79 -9.92 28.82
N ARG A 368 2.95 -10.71 28.14
CA ARG A 368 2.64 -12.09 28.54
C ARG A 368 3.91 -12.95 28.58
N LEU A 369 4.69 -12.95 27.51
CA LEU A 369 5.89 -13.78 27.38
C LEU A 369 6.91 -13.48 28.49
N VAL A 370 7.15 -12.19 28.75
CA VAL A 370 8.11 -11.75 29.76
C VAL A 370 7.62 -12.06 31.17
N ARG A 371 6.31 -11.91 31.44
CA ARG A 371 5.72 -12.26 32.73
C ARG A 371 5.83 -13.77 33.00
N GLU A 372 5.53 -14.61 32.01
CA GLU A 372 5.64 -16.06 32.15
C GLU A 372 7.10 -16.50 32.36
N HIS A 373 8.05 -15.85 31.67
CA HIS A 373 9.48 -16.05 31.93
C HIS A 373 9.89 -15.65 33.35
N ALA A 374 9.40 -14.51 33.86
CA ALA A 374 9.72 -14.05 35.21
C ALA A 374 9.14 -14.97 36.29
N ASP A 375 7.95 -15.52 36.07
CA ASP A 375 7.26 -16.39 37.03
C ASP A 375 7.81 -17.84 37.03
N THR A 376 8.21 -18.37 35.86
CA THR A 376 8.53 -19.80 35.69
C THR A 376 9.95 -20.09 35.19
N GLY A 377 10.67 -19.08 34.71
CA GLY A 377 11.95 -19.24 33.99
C GLY A 377 11.82 -19.73 32.55
N ARG A 378 10.59 -19.95 32.06
CA ARG A 378 10.32 -20.48 30.71
C ARG A 378 10.82 -19.54 29.62
N THR A 379 11.50 -20.09 28.61
CA THR A 379 12.05 -19.33 27.47
C THR A 379 11.45 -19.73 26.14
N GLU A 380 10.76 -20.87 26.03
CA GLU A 380 10.22 -21.38 24.76
C GLU A 380 8.70 -21.34 24.70
N PHE A 381 8.18 -20.84 23.58
CA PHE A 381 6.76 -20.57 23.37
C PHE A 381 6.31 -21.00 21.98
N THR A 382 5.00 -21.17 21.82
CA THR A 382 4.36 -21.61 20.56
C THR A 382 3.31 -20.61 20.07
N THR A 383 3.12 -20.47 18.76
CA THR A 383 2.04 -19.65 18.20
C THR A 383 0.67 -20.21 18.57
N ARG A 384 0.54 -21.53 18.67
CA ARG A 384 -0.69 -22.22 19.09
C ARG A 384 -1.16 -21.81 20.48
N GLU A 385 -0.26 -21.73 21.46
CA GLU A 385 -0.64 -21.31 22.82
C GLU A 385 -0.97 -19.82 22.91
N LEU A 386 -0.37 -18.99 22.06
CA LEU A 386 -0.76 -17.58 21.93
C LEU A 386 -2.17 -17.47 21.36
N ARG A 387 -2.48 -18.21 20.28
CA ARG A 387 -3.83 -18.22 19.66
C ARG A 387 -4.93 -18.67 20.62
N LEU A 388 -4.63 -19.56 21.56
CA LEU A 388 -5.61 -20.10 22.53
C LEU A 388 -5.79 -19.24 23.79
N ASP A 389 -4.97 -18.20 23.98
CA ASP A 389 -5.00 -17.41 25.20
C ASP A 389 -5.99 -16.25 25.11
N ALA A 390 -7.09 -16.40 25.85
CA ALA A 390 -8.15 -15.41 25.94
C ALA A 390 -7.70 -14.07 26.55
N SER A 391 -6.60 -14.03 27.30
CA SER A 391 -6.09 -12.79 27.91
C SER A 391 -5.50 -11.82 26.88
N LEU A 392 -5.01 -12.34 25.75
CA LEU A 392 -4.48 -11.56 24.65
C LEU A 392 -5.58 -10.88 23.82
N ARG A 393 -6.85 -11.19 24.07
CA ARG A 393 -8.03 -10.68 23.34
C ARG A 393 -7.86 -10.75 21.82
N LEU A 394 -7.23 -11.82 21.35
CA LEU A 394 -7.06 -12.04 19.92
C LEU A 394 -8.46 -12.20 19.29
N PRO A 395 -8.74 -11.57 18.14
CA PRO A 395 -9.96 -11.80 17.38
C PRO A 395 -10.18 -13.30 17.13
N ALA A 396 -11.44 -13.70 16.93
CA ALA A 396 -11.84 -15.10 16.74
C ALA A 396 -11.07 -15.82 15.60
N HIS A 397 -10.50 -15.04 14.69
CA HIS A 397 -9.55 -15.47 13.67
C HIS A 397 -8.20 -14.79 13.91
N ALA A 398 -7.39 -15.32 14.83
CA ALA A 398 -6.04 -14.83 15.16
C ALA A 398 -5.02 -15.07 14.01
N GLU A 399 -5.40 -14.71 12.79
CA GLU A 399 -4.72 -15.03 11.54
C GLU A 399 -3.53 -14.11 11.29
N ASN A 400 -3.49 -12.92 11.89
CA ASN A 400 -2.34 -12.00 11.78
C ASN A 400 -1.34 -12.12 12.94
N LEU A 401 -1.40 -13.18 13.76
CA LEU A 401 -0.46 -13.38 14.88
C LEU A 401 1.00 -13.42 14.39
N ASP A 402 1.27 -14.10 13.28
CA ASP A 402 2.63 -14.27 12.76
C ASP A 402 3.20 -12.94 12.26
N ALA A 403 2.38 -12.12 11.58
CA ALA A 403 2.74 -10.76 11.20
C ALA A 403 3.05 -9.88 12.43
N ARG A 404 2.33 -10.06 13.54
CA ARG A 404 2.56 -9.34 14.80
C ARG A 404 3.84 -9.81 15.51
N LEU A 405 4.16 -11.09 15.46
CA LEU A 405 5.42 -11.63 15.99
C LEU A 405 6.62 -11.13 15.17
N ILE A 406 6.49 -11.10 13.84
CA ILE A 406 7.48 -10.50 12.94
C ILE A 406 7.69 -9.03 13.28
N LEU A 407 6.60 -8.26 13.38
CA LEU A 407 6.63 -6.86 13.80
C LEU A 407 7.37 -6.69 15.13
N LEU A 408 6.99 -7.46 16.15
CA LEU A 408 7.57 -7.38 17.49
C LEU A 408 9.08 -7.69 17.47
N ARG A 409 9.50 -8.76 16.78
CA ARG A 409 10.91 -9.11 16.65
C ARG A 409 11.71 -8.01 15.97
N LYS A 410 11.24 -7.49 14.83
CA LYS A 410 11.93 -6.39 14.11
C LYS A 410 12.02 -5.13 14.96
N ARG A 411 11.00 -4.80 15.75
CA ARG A 411 11.01 -3.67 16.68
C ARG A 411 12.03 -3.85 17.82
N LEU A 412 12.16 -5.06 18.36
CA LEU A 412 13.16 -5.37 19.38
C LEU A 412 14.58 -5.28 18.81
N GLU A 413 14.81 -5.79 17.60
CA GLU A 413 16.09 -5.71 16.90
C GLU A 413 16.49 -4.27 16.56
N GLU A 414 15.58 -3.47 16.00
CA GLU A 414 15.81 -2.05 15.67
C GLU A 414 16.22 -1.22 16.89
N ARG A 415 15.67 -1.55 18.06
CA ARG A 415 15.97 -0.86 19.32
C ARG A 415 17.25 -1.37 19.99
N GLY A 416 17.89 -2.41 19.45
CA GLY A 416 19.00 -3.08 20.12
C GLY A 416 18.60 -3.58 21.50
N ALA A 417 17.34 -3.99 21.67
CA ALA A 417 16.80 -4.35 22.97
C ALA A 417 17.55 -5.54 23.56
N CYS A 418 17.67 -5.56 24.88
CA CYS A 418 18.21 -6.72 25.60
C CYS A 418 17.25 -7.92 25.61
N LEU A 419 16.03 -7.77 25.08
CA LEU A 419 15.11 -8.86 24.79
C LEU A 419 15.15 -9.17 23.29
N ARG A 420 15.19 -10.46 22.95
CA ARG A 420 15.08 -10.96 21.59
C ARG A 420 14.04 -12.05 21.52
N ILE A 421 13.33 -12.10 20.41
CA ILE A 421 12.45 -13.20 20.06
C ILE A 421 13.09 -13.92 18.88
N GLU A 422 13.68 -15.07 19.13
CA GLU A 422 14.34 -15.85 18.09
C GLU A 422 13.42 -16.98 17.66
N LYS A 423 13.34 -17.21 16.35
CA LYS A 423 12.60 -18.36 15.84
C LYS A 423 13.36 -19.64 16.23
N SER A 424 12.68 -20.56 16.89
CA SER A 424 13.24 -21.86 17.33
C SER A 424 12.65 -23.04 16.55
N GLY A 425 11.74 -22.77 15.62
CA GLY A 425 11.11 -23.76 14.74
C GLY A 425 9.88 -23.18 14.05
N ARG A 426 9.14 -24.00 13.30
CA ARG A 426 7.85 -23.59 12.74
C ARG A 426 6.83 -23.41 13.86
N GLY A 427 6.14 -22.27 13.92
CA GLY A 427 5.19 -21.94 14.99
C GLY A 427 5.81 -21.92 16.40
N ARG A 428 7.14 -21.90 16.53
CA ARG A 428 7.86 -21.91 17.82
C ARG A 428 8.90 -20.79 17.86
N PHE A 429 9.02 -20.15 19.01
CA PHE A 429 9.97 -19.08 19.22
C PHE A 429 10.49 -19.09 20.65
N ARG A 430 11.68 -18.53 20.83
CA ARG A 430 12.39 -18.43 22.08
C ARG A 430 12.52 -16.97 22.48
N LEU A 431 12.14 -16.66 23.70
CA LEU A 431 12.41 -15.39 24.35
C LEU A 431 13.80 -15.46 24.98
N ASN A 432 14.74 -14.70 24.41
CA ASN A 432 16.10 -14.55 24.94
C ASN A 432 16.19 -13.22 25.67
N ILE A 433 16.53 -13.27 26.95
CA ILE A 433 16.69 -12.10 27.80
C ILE A 433 18.17 -12.00 28.19
N LEU A 434 18.82 -10.94 27.72
CA LEU A 434 20.25 -10.69 27.86
C LEU A 434 20.56 -9.66 28.97
N CYS A 435 19.57 -9.26 29.76
CA CYS A 435 19.62 -8.24 30.81
C CYS A 435 18.76 -8.64 32.01
N GLY A 436 18.95 -8.02 33.17
CA GLY A 436 17.97 -8.10 34.26
C GLY A 436 16.70 -7.31 33.94
N LEU A 437 15.51 -7.89 34.06
CA LEU A 437 14.24 -7.20 33.78
C LEU A 437 13.53 -6.80 35.07
N SER A 438 13.07 -5.54 35.11
CA SER A 438 12.09 -5.07 36.12
C SER A 438 10.75 -4.84 35.43
N LEU A 439 9.73 -5.59 35.84
CA LEU A 439 8.39 -5.49 35.25
C LEU A 439 7.55 -4.47 36.02
N MET A 440 6.95 -3.52 35.29
CA MET A 440 6.07 -2.50 35.86
C MET A 440 4.77 -2.45 35.07
N GLU A 441 3.68 -2.90 35.69
CA GLU A 441 2.33 -2.67 35.17
C GLU A 441 1.89 -1.27 35.62
N MET A 442 1.67 -0.39 34.66
CA MET A 442 1.31 1.00 34.93
C MET A 442 -0.19 1.10 35.18
N ALA A 443 -0.57 1.61 36.35
CA ALA A 443 -1.95 2.04 36.59
C ALA A 443 -2.24 3.34 35.82
N ASP A 444 -3.49 3.51 35.40
CA ASP A 444 -3.96 4.66 34.59
C ASP A 444 -3.63 6.05 35.15
#